data_AF-A0A4S1DXV4-F1
#
_entry.id   AF-A0A4S1DXV4-F1
#
_cell.length_a   1.000
_cell.length_b   1.000
_cell.length_c   1.000
_cell.angle_alpha   90.00
_cell.angle_beta   90.00
_cell.angle_gamma   90.00
#
_symmetry.space_group_name_H-M   'P 1'
#
loop_
_entity.id
_entity.type
_entity.pdbx_description
1 polymer ?
#
loop_
_entity_poly.entity_id
_entity_poly.type
_entity_poly.pdbx_seq_one_letter_code
_entity_poly.pdbx_strand_id
1 'polypeptide(L)'
;MKITKKFHEHLKNINDVSKKSILIIGTVVLSILNSHATTLTPNLSTTTVSVDITNENLVKVYDWKVETNKSVYSGTSLSVEDAKRMIALTSSGEIVRASKIESYFVLKTETKNNSKRNYFWEVETATGHAKGYSSTEAYAYKMIQLVASGDAIVSKKIISQPQQ
;
A
#
# COMPACT_ATOMS: atom_id res chain seq x y z
N MET A 1 14.22 -51.00 40.20
CA MET A 1 13.24 -51.08 39.10
C MET A 1 12.34 -49.84 39.15
N LYS A 2 12.12 -49.17 38.00
CA LYS A 2 11.33 -47.93 37.75
C LYS A 2 12.03 -46.55 37.87
N ILE A 3 13.07 -46.23 37.08
CA ILE A 3 13.36 -44.82 36.68
C ILE A 3 13.99 -44.71 35.27
N THR A 4 13.49 -45.46 34.28
CA THR A 4 14.03 -45.39 32.89
C THR A 4 12.98 -45.46 31.79
N LYS A 5 11.69 -45.30 32.12
CA LYS A 5 10.60 -45.28 31.13
C LYS A 5 9.91 -43.93 30.94
N LYS A 6 10.33 -42.87 31.66
CA LYS A 6 9.66 -41.56 31.60
C LYS A 6 10.31 -40.53 30.66
N PHE A 7 11.49 -40.81 30.11
CA PHE A 7 12.22 -39.87 29.26
C PHE A 7 11.99 -40.05 27.75
N HIS A 8 11.40 -41.15 27.30
CA HIS A 8 11.18 -41.42 25.87
C HIS A 8 9.76 -41.08 25.37
N GLU A 9 8.83 -40.76 26.27
CA GLU A 9 7.44 -40.35 25.93
C GLU A 9 7.30 -38.82 25.82
N HIS A 10 8.29 -38.03 26.22
CA HIS A 10 8.17 -36.57 26.27
C HIS A 10 8.78 -35.82 25.06
N LEU A 11 9.20 -36.55 24.03
CA LEU A 11 9.72 -35.95 22.78
C LEU A 11 8.79 -36.14 21.57
N LYS A 12 7.67 -36.85 21.72
CA LYS A 12 6.67 -37.03 20.64
C LYS A 12 5.52 -36.02 20.65
N ASN A 13 5.53 -35.04 21.56
CA ASN A 13 4.43 -34.07 21.69
C ASN A 13 4.84 -32.61 21.40
N ILE A 14 5.91 -32.40 20.65
CA ILE A 14 6.32 -31.05 20.19
C ILE A 14 5.87 -30.80 18.74
N ASN A 15 5.48 -31.85 18.00
CA ASN A 15 5.05 -31.76 16.60
C ASN A 15 3.53 -31.65 16.38
N ASP A 16 2.71 -31.56 17.43
CA ASP A 16 1.24 -31.42 17.30
C ASP A 16 0.70 -30.07 17.83
N VAL A 17 1.57 -29.12 18.21
CA VAL A 17 1.20 -27.80 18.73
C VAL A 17 1.51 -26.69 17.71
N SER A 18 1.37 -26.96 16.40
CA SER A 18 1.53 -25.94 15.35
C SER A 18 0.19 -25.47 14.76
N LYS A 19 -0.90 -25.43 15.56
CA LYS A 19 -2.23 -25.04 15.06
C LYS A 19 -2.95 -23.92 15.81
N LYS A 20 -2.36 -23.31 16.85
CA LYS A 20 -3.00 -22.19 17.58
C LYS A 20 -2.00 -21.19 18.19
N SER A 21 -1.05 -20.69 17.40
CA SER A 21 -0.23 -19.56 17.85
C SER A 21 -0.95 -18.26 17.52
N ILE A 22 -1.56 -17.64 18.52
CA ILE A 22 -2.07 -16.26 18.43
C ILE A 22 -0.86 -15.34 18.63
N LEU A 23 -0.52 -14.57 17.60
CA LEU A 23 0.55 -13.60 17.65
C LEU A 23 0.04 -12.34 18.37
N ILE A 24 0.52 -12.08 19.59
CA ILE A 24 0.20 -10.86 20.35
C ILE A 24 1.35 -9.88 20.16
N ILE A 25 1.13 -8.82 19.38
CA ILE A 25 2.09 -7.72 19.21
C ILE A 25 1.76 -6.68 20.29
N GLY A 26 2.68 -6.49 21.24
CA GLY A 26 2.56 -5.45 22.25
C GLY A 26 2.57 -4.05 21.61
N THR A 27 1.55 -3.24 21.90
CA THR A 27 1.48 -1.84 21.50
C THR A 27 2.46 -1.01 22.34
N VAL A 28 3.34 -0.25 21.69
CA VAL A 28 4.06 0.85 22.36
C VAL A 28 3.06 1.99 22.49
N VAL A 29 2.61 2.28 23.71
CA VAL A 29 1.82 3.49 23.99
C VAL A 29 2.77 4.67 23.89
N LEU A 30 2.68 5.43 22.79
CA LEU A 30 3.30 6.73 22.67
C LEU A 30 2.41 7.73 23.41
N SER A 31 2.72 8.01 24.67
CA SER A 31 2.06 9.06 25.45
C SER A 31 2.47 10.43 24.90
N ILE A 32 1.64 11.04 24.06
CA ILE A 32 1.85 12.42 23.60
C ILE A 32 1.40 13.35 24.74
N LEU A 33 2.30 14.22 25.18
CA LEU A 33 2.05 15.26 26.18
C LEU A 33 0.91 16.18 25.71
N ASN A 34 -0.04 16.46 26.60
CA ASN A 34 -1.09 17.47 26.38
C ASN A 34 -0.45 18.87 26.38
N SER A 35 -0.14 19.42 25.20
CA SER A 35 0.08 20.87 25.07
C SER A 35 -1.27 21.56 25.04
N HIS A 36 -1.53 22.48 25.97
CA HIS A 36 -2.68 23.38 25.90
C HIS A 36 -2.63 24.15 24.57
N ALA A 37 -3.57 23.85 23.67
CA ALA A 37 -3.72 24.56 22.41
C ALA A 37 -4.44 25.89 22.67
N THR A 38 -3.70 27.00 22.67
CA THR A 38 -4.29 28.34 22.59
C THR A 38 -4.85 28.49 21.17
N THR A 39 -6.18 28.50 21.03
CA THR A 39 -6.84 28.72 19.74
C THR A 39 -6.66 30.18 19.31
N LEU A 40 -5.62 30.46 18.53
CA LEU A 40 -5.62 31.63 17.67
C LEU A 40 -6.53 31.29 16.48
N THR A 41 -7.72 31.88 16.43
CA THR A 41 -8.59 31.82 15.24
C THR A 41 -7.89 32.55 14.10
N PRO A 42 -7.41 31.87 13.04
CA PRO A 42 -6.93 32.58 11.88
C PRO A 42 -8.14 33.20 11.20
N ASN A 43 -8.11 34.52 11.01
CA ASN A 43 -9.01 35.21 10.10
C ASN A 43 -8.73 34.69 8.68
N LEU A 44 -9.53 33.73 8.20
CA LEU A 44 -9.53 33.34 6.80
C LEU A 44 -10.19 34.46 5.99
N SER A 45 -9.36 35.39 5.52
CA SER A 45 -9.72 36.17 4.34
C SER A 45 -9.66 35.24 3.13
N THR A 46 -10.82 34.73 2.73
CA THR A 46 -10.96 33.88 1.54
C THR A 46 -10.74 34.73 0.30
N THR A 47 -9.49 34.84 -0.17
CA THR A 47 -9.21 35.31 -1.52
C THR A 47 -9.59 34.18 -2.47
N THR A 48 -10.80 34.23 -3.03
CA THR A 48 -11.20 33.39 -4.16
C THR A 48 -10.35 33.78 -5.37
N VAL A 49 -9.24 33.06 -5.56
CA VAL A 49 -8.48 33.10 -6.81
C VAL A 49 -9.26 32.26 -7.81
N SER A 50 -9.99 32.91 -8.71
CA SER A 50 -10.55 32.27 -9.90
C SER A 50 -9.39 31.85 -10.80
N VAL A 51 -8.97 30.58 -10.71
CA VAL A 51 -8.04 29.99 -11.66
C VAL A 51 -8.85 29.60 -12.89
N ASP A 52 -8.64 30.28 -14.01
CA ASP A 52 -9.09 29.79 -15.31
C ASP A 52 -8.40 28.44 -15.56
N ILE A 53 -9.20 27.36 -15.57
CA ILE A 53 -8.71 26.02 -15.89
C ILE A 53 -8.48 25.96 -17.39
N THR A 54 -7.33 26.45 -17.85
CA THR A 54 -6.83 26.20 -19.21
C THR A 54 -6.27 24.78 -19.30
N ASN A 55 -6.24 24.17 -20.49
CA ASN A 55 -5.63 22.83 -20.71
C ASN A 55 -4.16 22.75 -20.20
N GLU A 56 -3.52 23.91 -20.06
CA GLU A 56 -2.18 24.10 -19.54
C GLU A 56 -2.06 23.78 -18.04
N ASN A 57 -3.18 23.73 -17.32
CA ASN A 57 -3.25 23.47 -15.89
C ASN A 57 -3.61 22.01 -15.57
N LEU A 58 -3.77 21.16 -16.58
CA LEU A 58 -4.11 19.75 -16.42
C LEU A 58 -2.92 18.83 -16.74
N VAL A 59 -2.83 17.72 -16.01
CA VAL A 59 -1.94 16.59 -16.25
C VAL A 59 -2.79 15.38 -16.52
N LYS A 60 -2.43 14.62 -17.54
CA LYS A 60 -3.05 13.35 -17.85
C LYS A 60 -2.39 12.25 -17.01
N VAL A 61 -3.19 11.53 -16.24
CA VAL A 61 -2.76 10.36 -15.47
C VAL A 61 -3.38 9.11 -16.09
N TYR A 62 -2.63 8.02 -16.02
CA TYR A 62 -2.99 6.74 -16.59
C TYR A 62 -3.15 5.70 -15.48
N ASP A 63 -4.37 5.24 -15.27
CA ASP A 63 -4.66 4.09 -14.43
C ASP A 63 -4.40 2.83 -15.23
N TRP A 64 -3.61 1.92 -14.68
CA TRP A 64 -3.32 0.64 -15.30
C TRP A 64 -3.71 -0.50 -14.37
N LYS A 65 -4.18 -1.59 -14.99
CA LYS A 65 -4.52 -2.84 -14.32
C LYS A 65 -4.07 -4.01 -15.19
N VAL A 66 -3.52 -5.04 -14.59
CA VAL A 66 -3.21 -6.32 -15.25
C VAL A 66 -3.69 -7.46 -14.37
N GLU A 67 -4.34 -8.43 -15.01
CA GLU A 67 -4.76 -9.69 -14.41
C GLU A 67 -3.92 -10.81 -15.01
N THR A 68 -3.32 -11.61 -14.15
CA THR A 68 -2.51 -12.76 -14.53
C THR A 68 -3.14 -14.06 -14.07
N ASN A 69 -2.52 -15.18 -14.38
CA ASN A 69 -2.90 -16.47 -13.83
C ASN A 69 -2.65 -16.61 -12.31
N LYS A 70 -1.94 -15.67 -11.67
CA LYS A 70 -1.63 -15.70 -10.24
C LYS A 70 -2.32 -14.61 -9.44
N SER A 71 -2.43 -13.40 -9.97
CA SER A 71 -2.80 -12.22 -9.19
C SER A 71 -3.33 -11.08 -10.07
N VAL A 72 -3.89 -10.06 -9.42
CA VAL A 72 -4.30 -8.79 -10.04
C VAL A 72 -3.42 -7.66 -9.53
N TYR A 73 -2.86 -6.88 -10.46
CA TYR A 73 -2.00 -5.73 -10.15
C TYR A 73 -2.59 -4.46 -10.75
N SER A 74 -2.47 -3.34 -10.02
CA SER A 74 -2.91 -2.04 -10.52
C SER A 74 -2.12 -0.87 -9.95
N GLY A 75 -2.10 0.24 -10.70
CA GLY A 75 -1.53 1.49 -10.23
C GLY A 75 -1.71 2.66 -11.20
N THR A 76 -0.99 3.75 -10.93
CA THR A 76 -1.06 4.99 -11.73
C THR A 76 0.26 5.31 -12.42
N SER A 77 0.24 5.96 -13.59
CA SER A 77 1.44 6.43 -14.28
C SER A 77 1.20 7.78 -14.98
N LEU A 78 2.27 8.53 -15.23
CA LEU A 78 2.20 9.85 -15.90
C LEU A 78 2.33 9.76 -17.43
N SER A 79 2.59 8.57 -17.96
CA SER A 79 2.65 8.30 -19.40
C SER A 79 2.10 6.91 -19.71
N VAL A 80 1.68 6.69 -20.97
CA VAL A 80 1.24 5.37 -21.44
C VAL A 80 2.41 4.39 -21.45
N GLU A 81 3.60 4.88 -21.77
CA GLU A 81 4.85 4.13 -21.85
C GLU A 81 5.24 3.60 -20.47
N ASP A 82 5.16 4.45 -19.44
CA ASP A 82 5.38 4.03 -18.05
C ASP A 82 4.32 3.02 -17.60
N ALA A 83 3.05 3.24 -17.92
CA ALA A 83 1.98 2.29 -17.58
C ALA A 83 2.24 0.90 -18.20
N LYS A 84 2.62 0.86 -19.48
CA LYS A 84 3.01 -0.39 -20.17
C LYS A 84 4.24 -1.03 -19.53
N ARG A 85 5.26 -0.24 -19.18
CA ARG A 85 6.46 -0.73 -18.48
C ARG A 85 6.09 -1.34 -17.13
N MET A 86 5.24 -0.68 -16.35
CA MET A 86 4.80 -1.16 -15.04
C MET A 86 3.99 -2.46 -15.14
N ILE A 87 3.10 -2.58 -16.13
CA ILE A 87 2.41 -3.84 -16.42
C ILE A 87 3.43 -4.95 -16.71
N ALA A 88 4.40 -4.71 -17.59
CA ALA A 88 5.40 -5.71 -17.96
C ALA A 88 6.30 -6.13 -16.77
N LEU A 89 6.73 -5.16 -15.96
CA LEU A 89 7.54 -5.42 -14.77
C LEU A 89 6.76 -6.22 -13.72
N THR A 90 5.52 -5.83 -13.45
CA THR A 90 4.73 -6.42 -12.37
C THR A 90 4.16 -7.80 -12.71
N SER A 91 3.97 -8.10 -13.99
CA SER A 91 3.52 -9.41 -14.48
C SER A 91 4.65 -10.32 -14.96
N SER A 92 5.91 -9.93 -14.75
CA SER A 92 7.06 -10.70 -15.20
C SER A 92 7.06 -12.12 -14.62
N GLY A 93 7.17 -13.13 -15.48
CA GLY A 93 7.10 -14.54 -15.08
C GLY A 93 5.70 -15.10 -14.83
N GLU A 94 4.65 -14.34 -15.17
CA GLU A 94 3.24 -14.74 -15.06
C GLU A 94 2.55 -14.69 -16.43
N ILE A 95 1.48 -15.47 -16.61
CA ILE A 95 0.69 -15.47 -17.84
C ILE A 95 -0.36 -14.37 -17.72
N VAL A 96 -0.25 -13.33 -18.55
CA VAL A 96 -1.23 -12.24 -18.61
C VAL A 96 -2.52 -12.73 -19.25
N ARG A 97 -3.64 -12.57 -18.54
CA ARG A 97 -5.00 -12.89 -19.02
C ARG A 97 -5.70 -11.67 -19.58
N ALA A 98 -5.56 -10.53 -18.91
CA ALA A 98 -6.16 -9.27 -19.31
C ALA A 98 -5.30 -8.09 -18.85
N SER A 99 -5.35 -6.98 -19.59
CA SER A 99 -4.77 -5.71 -19.17
C SER A 99 -5.63 -4.54 -19.63
N LYS A 100 -5.62 -3.45 -18.87
CA LYS A 100 -6.38 -2.25 -19.14
C LYS A 100 -5.57 -1.02 -18.77
N ILE A 101 -5.60 0.00 -19.62
CA ILE A 101 -5.06 1.33 -19.34
C ILE A 101 -6.17 2.34 -19.63
N GLU A 102 -6.53 3.14 -18.63
CA GLU A 102 -7.48 4.24 -18.75
C GLU A 102 -6.81 5.54 -18.37
N SER A 103 -7.35 6.68 -18.82
CA SER A 103 -6.75 7.98 -18.53
C SER A 103 -7.76 8.99 -18.03
N TYR A 104 -7.33 9.82 -17.09
CA TYR A 104 -8.11 10.93 -16.56
C TYR A 104 -7.20 12.17 -16.39
N PHE A 105 -7.82 13.34 -16.22
CA PHE A 105 -7.10 14.59 -16.03
C PHE A 105 -7.15 15.01 -14.55
N VAL A 106 -6.03 15.51 -14.05
CA VAL A 106 -5.87 16.09 -12.71
C VAL A 106 -5.15 17.43 -12.81
N LEU A 107 -5.36 18.32 -11.84
CA LEU A 107 -4.73 19.62 -11.84
C LEU A 107 -3.20 19.52 -11.63
N LYS A 108 -2.44 20.38 -12.32
CA LYS A 108 -0.98 20.48 -12.19
C LYS A 108 -0.54 20.81 -10.76
N THR A 109 -1.34 21.60 -10.05
CA THR A 109 -1.11 21.94 -8.63
C THR A 109 -1.15 20.72 -7.72
N GLU A 110 -1.94 19.70 -8.07
CA GLU A 110 -2.06 18.44 -7.33
C GLU A 110 -0.96 17.42 -7.70
N THR A 111 -0.28 17.61 -8.83
CA THR A 111 0.72 16.67 -9.35
C THR A 111 2.17 17.15 -9.20
N LYS A 112 2.44 18.47 -9.21
CA LYS A 112 3.80 19.03 -9.14
C LYS A 112 4.35 19.20 -7.72
N ASN A 113 3.49 19.17 -6.70
CA ASN A 113 3.93 19.29 -5.32
C ASN A 113 4.22 17.90 -4.75
N ASN A 114 5.39 17.32 -5.08
CA ASN A 114 5.81 16.01 -4.55
C ASN A 114 5.85 15.97 -3.02
N SER A 115 6.08 17.11 -2.35
CA SER A 115 5.98 17.23 -0.88
C SER A 115 4.55 17.10 -0.34
N LYS A 116 3.54 17.09 -1.22
CA LYS A 116 2.13 16.92 -0.88
C LYS A 116 1.48 15.72 -1.57
N ARG A 117 2.21 14.66 -1.93
CA ARG A 117 1.58 13.43 -2.45
C ARG A 117 1.69 12.29 -1.45
N ASN A 118 0.59 11.59 -1.24
CA ASN A 118 0.54 10.34 -0.49
C ASN A 118 0.30 9.18 -1.47
N TYR A 119 1.02 8.10 -1.28
CA TYR A 119 0.85 6.86 -2.01
C TYR A 119 -0.02 5.94 -1.18
N PHE A 120 -1.30 5.85 -1.53
CA PHE A 120 -2.17 4.81 -0.99
C PHE A 120 -1.69 3.47 -1.53
N TRP A 121 -1.54 2.50 -0.64
CA TRP A 121 -1.22 1.14 -1.01
C TRP A 121 -2.17 0.17 -0.32
N GLU A 122 -2.44 -0.92 -1.01
CA GLU A 122 -3.30 -1.99 -0.56
C GLU A 122 -2.76 -3.31 -1.08
N VAL A 123 -2.77 -4.32 -0.22
CA VAL A 123 -2.34 -5.67 -0.54
C VAL A 123 -3.29 -6.67 0.09
N GLU A 124 -3.66 -7.66 -0.70
CA GLU A 124 -4.39 -8.84 -0.27
C GLU A 124 -3.50 -10.05 -0.46
N THR A 125 -3.40 -10.87 0.57
CA THR A 125 -2.70 -12.15 0.56
C THR A 125 -3.68 -13.29 0.80
N ALA A 126 -3.22 -14.53 0.68
CA ALA A 126 -4.07 -15.70 0.89
C ALA A 126 -4.68 -15.76 2.29
N THR A 127 -4.02 -15.16 3.29
CA THR A 127 -4.48 -15.18 4.69
C THR A 127 -4.90 -13.84 5.27
N GLY A 128 -4.73 -12.73 4.54
CA GLY A 128 -4.98 -11.40 5.11
C GLY A 128 -5.09 -10.26 4.11
N HIS A 129 -5.41 -9.08 4.65
CA HIS A 129 -5.58 -7.85 3.89
C HIS A 129 -4.99 -6.68 4.68
N ALA A 130 -4.27 -5.79 3.98
CA ALA A 130 -3.68 -4.61 4.57
C ALA A 130 -3.70 -3.43 3.60
N LYS A 131 -3.81 -2.22 4.17
CA LYS A 131 -3.77 -0.96 3.43
C LYS A 131 -3.11 0.13 4.26
N GLY A 132 -2.56 1.14 3.59
CA GLY A 132 -1.92 2.26 4.25
C GLY A 132 -1.53 3.37 3.28
N TYR A 133 -0.79 4.34 3.82
CA TYR A 133 -0.25 5.46 3.05
C TYR A 133 1.26 5.52 3.22
N SER A 134 1.96 5.92 2.17
CA SER A 134 3.40 6.15 2.15
C SER A 134 3.72 7.50 1.52
N SER A 135 4.78 8.16 1.98
CA SER A 135 5.23 9.45 1.42
C SER A 135 5.92 9.31 0.06
N THR A 136 6.34 8.10 -0.33
CA THR A 136 6.95 7.82 -1.64
C THR A 136 6.46 6.49 -2.21
N GLU A 137 6.51 6.35 -3.54
CA GLU A 137 6.12 5.12 -4.23
C GLU A 137 7.01 3.94 -3.83
N ALA A 138 8.32 4.16 -3.77
CA ALA A 138 9.28 3.14 -3.35
C ALA A 138 8.99 2.64 -1.92
N TYR A 139 8.57 3.53 -1.03
CA TYR A 139 8.19 3.14 0.32
C TYR A 139 6.85 2.39 0.36
N ALA A 140 5.88 2.74 -0.50
CA ALA A 140 4.66 1.94 -0.68
C ALA A 140 4.98 0.50 -1.12
N TYR A 141 5.87 0.31 -2.11
CA TYR A 141 6.33 -1.01 -2.51
C TYR A 141 6.99 -1.78 -1.35
N LYS A 142 7.85 -1.10 -0.59
CA LYS A 142 8.50 -1.70 0.58
C LYS A 142 7.48 -2.14 1.64
N MET A 143 6.46 -1.34 1.92
CA MET A 143 5.41 -1.69 2.87
C MET A 143 4.62 -2.92 2.42
N ILE A 144 4.23 -2.98 1.14
CA ILE A 144 3.58 -4.17 0.58
C ILE A 144 4.47 -5.41 0.75
N GLN A 145 5.75 -5.32 0.42
CA GLN A 145 6.69 -6.44 0.57
C GLN A 145 6.85 -6.91 2.02
N LEU A 146 6.90 -5.97 2.97
CA LEU A 146 7.03 -6.28 4.39
C LEU A 146 5.77 -6.96 4.93
N VAL A 147 4.60 -6.41 4.60
CA VAL A 147 3.32 -6.90 5.15
C VAL A 147 2.90 -8.22 4.51
N ALA A 148 3.21 -8.43 3.23
CA ALA A 148 2.96 -9.70 2.56
C ALA A 148 4.10 -10.71 2.70
N SER A 149 5.14 -10.40 3.49
CA SER A 149 6.29 -11.30 3.62
C SER A 149 5.87 -12.62 4.27
N GLY A 150 6.14 -13.73 3.59
CA GLY A 150 5.79 -15.07 4.07
C GLY A 150 4.37 -15.54 3.70
N ASP A 151 3.61 -14.76 2.91
CA ASP A 151 2.31 -15.15 2.41
C ASP A 151 2.18 -14.90 0.89
N ALA A 152 1.31 -15.63 0.22
CA ALA A 152 1.10 -15.50 -1.22
C ALA A 152 0.23 -14.26 -1.52
N ILE A 153 0.77 -13.31 -2.29
CA ILE A 153 0.02 -12.11 -2.73
C ILE A 153 -1.03 -12.53 -3.76
N VAL A 154 -2.28 -12.14 -3.49
CA VAL A 154 -3.46 -12.33 -4.36
C VAL A 154 -3.77 -11.05 -5.15
N SER A 155 -3.59 -9.88 -4.52
CA SER A 155 -3.73 -8.60 -5.20
C SER A 155 -2.82 -7.53 -4.60
N LYS A 156 -2.38 -6.58 -5.44
CA LYS A 156 -1.71 -5.35 -4.98
C LYS A 156 -2.18 -4.13 -5.76
N LYS A 157 -2.28 -3.00 -5.06
CA LYS A 157 -2.69 -1.71 -5.61
C LYS A 157 -1.83 -0.60 -5.02
N ILE A 158 -1.31 0.29 -5.87
CA ILE A 158 -0.65 1.53 -5.43
C ILE A 158 -1.22 2.70 -6.22
N ILE A 159 -1.81 3.67 -5.52
CA ILE A 159 -2.40 4.86 -6.12
C ILE A 159 -1.66 6.08 -5.59
N SER A 160 -1.24 6.97 -6.48
CA SER A 160 -0.66 8.23 -6.07
C SER A 160 -1.73 9.32 -5.99
N GLN A 161 -1.93 9.89 -4.80
CA GLN A 161 -2.99 10.85 -4.49
C GLN A 161 -2.40 12.17 -3.95
N PRO A 162 -3.01 13.32 -4.21
CA PRO A 162 -2.67 14.57 -3.52
C PRO A 162 -3.05 14.48 -2.03
N GLN A 163 -2.24 15.10 -1.16
CA GLN A 163 -2.56 15.32 0.26
C GLN A 163 -3.73 16.29 0.36
N GLN A 164 -4.75 15.90 1.12
CA GLN A 164 -5.91 16.75 1.44
C GLN A 164 -5.54 17.80 2.48
#